data_AF-A0A7S4K9A2-F1
#
_entry.id   AF-A0A7S4K9A2-F1
#
_cell.length_a   1.000
_cell.length_b   1.000
_cell.length_c   1.000
_cell.angle_alpha   90.00
_cell.angle_beta   90.00
_cell.angle_gamma   90.00
#
_symmetry.space_group_name_H-M   'P 1'
#
loop_
_entity.id
_entity.type
_entity.pdbx_description
1 polymer ?
#
loop_
_entity_poly.entity_id
_entity_poly.type
_entity_poly.pdbx_seq_one_letter_code
_entity_poly.pdbx_strand_id
1 'polypeptide(L)'
;FPISQEMHGEGINLRYLGVVLSLVPVDDEVMSVTVRSFLMCEILARVIKNEINALLRDSMMRCQIPMEARYRSAVVGYLNFVLIEHSEESQKYWDECLKPLSQRFFCAQAPYTEPSFPLKNFVLRGFRPRGASRGGIEERKEGGSEGKFGTAIAEYFIRRIGSLAAVQLSGLVVAKVLRQQRLNMWDLEGFSEQVK
;
A
#
# COMPACT_ATOMS: atom_id res chain seq x y z
N PHE A 1 3.39 14.26 -4.78
CA PHE A 1 2.43 15.14 -4.09
C PHE A 1 1.78 14.37 -2.95
N PRO A 2 2.03 14.74 -1.68
CA PRO A 2 1.50 14.01 -0.53
C PRO A 2 0.09 14.49 -0.17
N ILE A 3 -0.94 13.72 -0.57
CA ILE A 3 -2.37 14.00 -0.32
C ILE A 3 -2.66 14.35 1.16
N SER A 4 -1.94 13.73 2.10
CA SER A 4 -2.07 14.05 3.52
C SER A 4 -1.79 15.51 3.89
N GLN A 5 -0.85 16.18 3.20
CA GLN A 5 -0.48 17.56 3.52
C GLN A 5 -1.59 18.51 3.08
N GLU A 6 -2.13 18.32 1.88
CA GLU A 6 -3.28 19.09 1.39
C GLU A 6 -4.50 18.90 2.29
N MET A 7 -4.83 17.65 2.61
CA MET A 7 -5.97 17.35 3.48
C MET A 7 -5.80 17.99 4.87
N HIS A 8 -4.59 17.95 5.44
CA HIS A 8 -4.32 18.67 6.69
C HIS A 8 -4.37 20.19 6.53
N GLY A 9 -3.94 20.74 5.39
CA GLY A 9 -4.05 22.16 5.07
C GLY A 9 -5.50 22.64 5.06
N GLU A 10 -6.40 21.79 4.58
CA GLU A 10 -7.86 21.99 4.61
C GLU A 10 -8.51 21.62 5.96
N GLY A 11 -7.70 21.30 6.99
CA GLY A 11 -8.20 20.93 8.33
C GLY A 11 -8.83 19.54 8.42
N ILE A 12 -8.70 18.70 7.38
CA ILE A 12 -9.23 17.34 7.37
C ILE A 12 -8.34 16.43 8.21
N ASN A 13 -8.92 15.91 9.30
CA ASN A 13 -8.24 14.95 10.15
C ASN A 13 -8.17 13.57 9.46
N LEU A 14 -6.94 13.11 9.23
CA LEU A 14 -6.64 11.87 8.50
C LEU A 14 -7.08 10.59 9.22
N ARG A 15 -7.55 10.67 10.48
CA ARG A 15 -8.23 9.55 11.13
C ARG A 15 -9.56 9.20 10.47
N TYR A 16 -10.17 10.16 9.78
CA TYR A 16 -11.47 9.99 9.12
C TYR A 16 -11.35 9.67 7.62
N LEU A 17 -10.18 9.21 7.14
CA LEU A 17 -9.99 8.90 5.72
C LEU A 17 -10.98 7.87 5.18
N GLY A 18 -11.39 6.87 5.98
CA GLY A 18 -12.43 5.92 5.54
C GLY A 18 -13.81 6.55 5.42
N VAL A 19 -14.11 7.58 6.22
CA VAL A 19 -15.33 8.39 6.05
C VAL A 19 -15.24 9.21 4.77
N VAL A 20 -14.12 9.89 4.53
CA VAL A 20 -13.90 10.64 3.27
C VAL A 20 -14.05 9.72 2.06
N LEU A 21 -13.48 8.52 2.12
CA LEU A 21 -13.61 7.49 1.08
C LEU A 21 -15.07 7.12 0.79
N SER A 22 -15.91 7.05 1.83
CA SER A 22 -17.35 6.75 1.68
C SER A 22 -18.15 7.88 1.01
N LEU A 23 -17.65 9.11 1.10
CA LEU A 23 -18.29 10.29 0.51
C LEU A 23 -17.90 10.53 -0.95
N VAL A 24 -16.90 9.83 -1.48
CA VAL A 24 -16.49 9.98 -2.89
C VAL A 24 -17.61 9.43 -3.79
N PRO A 25 -18.22 10.28 -4.65
CA PRO A 25 -19.30 9.89 -5.55
C PRO A 25 -18.90 8.73 -6.48
N VAL A 26 -19.86 7.93 -6.94
CA VAL A 26 -19.61 6.76 -7.82
C VAL A 26 -20.00 7.04 -9.28
N ASP A 27 -20.51 8.23 -9.56
CA ASP A 27 -21.05 8.68 -10.85
C ASP A 27 -19.97 8.96 -11.92
N ASP A 28 -18.83 9.55 -11.54
CA ASP A 28 -17.66 9.66 -12.42
C ASP A 28 -16.72 8.47 -12.21
N GLU A 29 -16.89 7.40 -13.02
CA GLU A 29 -16.20 6.13 -12.84
C GLU A 29 -14.68 6.26 -12.81
N VAL A 30 -14.08 7.16 -13.60
CA VAL A 30 -12.61 7.28 -13.70
C VAL A 30 -12.05 8.13 -12.57
N MET A 31 -12.61 9.33 -12.34
CA MET A 31 -12.12 10.22 -11.28
C MET A 31 -12.38 9.61 -9.91
N SER A 32 -13.57 9.02 -9.71
CA SER A 32 -13.95 8.36 -8.47
C SER A 32 -13.00 7.22 -8.13
N VAL A 33 -12.74 6.32 -9.07
CA VAL A 33 -11.83 5.19 -8.85
C VAL A 33 -10.43 5.69 -8.51
N THR A 34 -9.95 6.75 -9.17
CA THR A 34 -8.63 7.34 -8.92
C THR A 34 -8.52 7.87 -7.49
N VAL A 35 -9.45 8.74 -7.09
CA VAL A 35 -9.46 9.33 -5.75
C VAL A 35 -9.60 8.25 -4.68
N ARG A 36 -10.52 7.29 -4.88
CA ARG A 36 -10.74 6.17 -3.96
C ARG A 36 -9.51 5.28 -3.83
N SER A 37 -8.79 5.05 -4.93
CA SER A 37 -7.53 4.28 -4.92
C SER A 37 -6.46 4.99 -4.08
N PHE A 38 -6.27 6.29 -4.30
CA PHE A 38 -5.31 7.07 -3.52
C PHE A 38 -5.64 7.13 -2.02
N LEU A 39 -6.92 7.34 -1.68
CA LEU A 39 -7.38 7.33 -0.28
C LEU A 39 -7.15 5.96 0.36
N MET A 40 -7.44 4.87 -0.35
CA MET A 40 -7.21 3.51 0.16
C MET A 40 -5.72 3.21 0.32
N CYS A 41 -4.87 3.64 -0.62
CA CYS A 41 -3.42 3.56 -0.50
C CYS A 41 -2.90 4.31 0.72
N GLU A 42 -3.44 5.51 1.00
CA GLU A 42 -3.07 6.30 2.18
C GLU A 42 -3.48 5.59 3.48
N ILE A 43 -4.69 5.05 3.55
CA ILE A 43 -5.16 4.26 4.70
C ILE A 43 -4.25 3.04 4.93
N LEU A 44 -4.02 2.24 3.89
CA LEU A 44 -3.21 1.03 3.99
C LEU A 44 -1.76 1.32 4.30
N ALA A 45 -1.17 2.38 3.73
CA ALA A 45 0.21 2.74 4.01
C ALA A 45 0.39 3.14 5.48
N ARG A 46 -0.62 3.77 6.10
CA ARG A 46 -0.63 4.07 7.53
C ARG A 46 -0.80 2.83 8.40
N VAL A 47 -1.65 1.88 8.00
CA VAL A 47 -1.78 0.58 8.69
C VAL A 47 -0.45 -0.16 8.63
N ILE A 48 0.13 -0.31 7.43
CA ILE A 48 1.41 -0.98 7.21
C ILE A 48 2.55 -0.31 7.98
N LYS A 49 2.60 1.02 8.02
CA LYS A 49 3.56 1.76 8.87
C LYS A 49 3.44 1.34 10.34
N ASN A 50 2.21 1.29 10.87
CA ASN A 50 1.99 0.94 12.27
C ASN A 50 2.45 -0.50 12.57
N GLU A 51 2.21 -1.43 11.65
CA GLU A 51 2.69 -2.81 11.73
C GLU A 51 4.23 -2.88 11.69
N ILE A 52 4.88 -2.14 10.78
CA ILE A 52 6.35 -2.03 10.73
C ILE A 52 6.89 -1.49 12.06
N ASN A 53 6.27 -0.45 12.63
CA ASN A 53 6.68 0.12 13.91
C ASN A 53 6.45 -0.83 15.08
N ALA A 54 5.40 -1.66 15.04
CA ALA A 54 5.19 -2.72 16.04
C ALA A 54 6.29 -3.78 15.93
N LEU A 55 6.55 -4.28 14.71
CA LEU A 55 7.60 -5.26 14.42
C LEU A 55 8.98 -4.80 14.89
N LEU A 56 9.31 -3.52 14.65
CA LEU A 56 10.58 -2.93 15.09
C LEU A 56 10.66 -2.83 16.62
N ARG A 57 9.60 -2.39 17.28
CA ARG A 57 9.54 -2.34 18.76
C ARG A 57 9.72 -3.73 19.39
N ASP A 58 9.06 -4.74 18.85
CA ASP A 58 9.19 -6.12 19.32
C ASP A 58 10.60 -6.69 19.08
N SER A 59 11.23 -6.29 17.97
CA SER A 59 12.61 -6.67 17.66
C SER A 59 13.61 -6.00 18.60
N MET A 60 13.38 -4.73 18.95
CA MET A 60 14.16 -3.98 19.94
C MET A 60 14.07 -4.61 21.33
N MET A 61 12.86 -4.94 21.80
CA MET A 61 12.66 -5.58 23.10
C MET A 61 13.39 -6.93 23.22
N ARG A 62 13.42 -7.72 22.14
CA ARG A 62 14.07 -9.04 22.12
C ARG A 62 15.59 -8.97 22.00
N CYS A 63 16.13 -8.07 21.18
CA CYS A 63 17.56 -8.07 20.89
C CYS A 63 18.39 -7.27 21.89
N GLN A 64 17.80 -6.35 22.66
CA GLN A 64 18.43 -5.42 23.62
C GLN A 64 19.58 -4.55 23.08
N ILE A 65 20.08 -4.82 21.88
CA ILE A 65 21.12 -4.07 21.17
C ILE A 65 20.52 -3.59 19.85
N PRO A 66 20.60 -2.28 19.55
CA PRO A 66 20.17 -1.73 18.28
C PRO A 66 21.15 -2.14 17.16
N MET A 67 20.96 -3.36 16.65
CA MET A 67 21.65 -3.83 15.44
C MET A 67 20.81 -3.48 14.22
N GLU A 68 21.19 -2.41 13.53
CA GLU A 68 20.51 -1.91 12.33
C GLU A 68 20.25 -3.01 11.28
N ALA A 69 21.20 -3.93 11.08
CA ALA A 69 21.06 -5.04 10.14
C ALA A 69 19.87 -5.96 10.46
N ARG A 70 19.59 -6.25 11.75
CA ARG A 70 18.45 -7.10 12.13
C ARG A 70 17.12 -6.41 11.86
N TYR A 71 17.05 -5.10 12.11
CA TYR A 71 15.86 -4.30 11.83
C TYR A 71 15.60 -4.18 10.33
N ARG A 72 16.65 -3.90 9.54
CA ARG A 72 16.58 -3.92 8.07
C ARG A 72 16.06 -5.27 7.57
N SER A 73 16.60 -6.38 8.07
CA SER A 73 16.16 -7.72 7.68
C SER A 73 14.69 -7.99 8.01
N ALA A 74 14.24 -7.61 9.22
CA ALA A 74 12.83 -7.76 9.62
C ALA A 74 11.88 -6.97 8.71
N VAL A 75 12.21 -5.71 8.42
CA VAL A 75 11.40 -4.86 7.54
C VAL A 75 11.40 -5.37 6.10
N VAL A 76 12.55 -5.77 5.56
CA VAL A 76 12.63 -6.36 4.22
C VAL A 76 11.80 -7.64 4.14
N GLY A 77 11.87 -8.51 5.16
CA GLY A 77 11.04 -9.72 5.23
C GLY A 77 9.56 -9.40 5.18
N TYR A 78 9.13 -8.43 6.00
CA TYR A 78 7.74 -7.99 6.04
C TYR A 78 7.28 -7.35 4.72
N LEU A 79 8.09 -6.47 4.11
CA LEU A 79 7.74 -5.84 2.83
C LEU A 79 7.68 -6.86 1.69
N ASN A 80 8.60 -7.83 1.65
CA ASN A 80 8.53 -8.94 0.70
C ASN A 80 7.22 -9.73 0.89
N PHE A 81 6.87 -10.08 2.12
CA PHE A 81 5.63 -10.79 2.45
C PHE A 81 4.37 -10.02 2.01
N VAL A 82 4.28 -8.72 2.33
CA VAL A 82 3.08 -7.93 2.06
C VAL A 82 2.96 -7.51 0.59
N LEU A 83 4.06 -7.12 -0.05
CA LEU A 83 4.04 -6.45 -1.36
C LEU A 83 4.42 -7.36 -2.54
N ILE A 84 5.17 -8.44 -2.30
CA ILE A 84 5.76 -9.25 -3.37
C ILE A 84 5.24 -10.69 -3.36
N GLU A 85 5.13 -11.30 -2.19
CA GLU A 85 4.75 -12.70 -2.11
C GLU A 85 3.30 -12.92 -2.59
N HIS A 86 3.11 -13.90 -3.47
CA HIS A 86 1.80 -14.31 -3.99
C HIS A 86 1.26 -15.56 -3.30
N SER A 87 1.72 -15.84 -2.08
CA SER A 87 1.29 -17.00 -1.32
C SER A 87 -0.12 -16.82 -0.73
N GLU A 88 -0.76 -17.93 -0.38
CA GLU A 88 -2.06 -17.94 0.28
C GLU A 88 -1.99 -17.24 1.64
N GLU A 89 -0.88 -17.39 2.38
CA GLU A 89 -0.66 -16.73 3.67
C GLU A 89 -0.59 -15.21 3.52
N SER A 90 0.06 -14.72 2.45
CA SER A 90 0.09 -13.29 2.17
C SER A 90 -1.32 -12.79 1.85
N GLN A 91 -2.08 -13.49 1.01
CA GLN A 91 -3.47 -13.10 0.73
C GLN A 91 -4.34 -13.12 1.98
N LYS A 92 -4.23 -14.17 2.79
CA LYS A 92 -4.91 -14.30 4.08
C LYS A 92 -4.56 -13.17 5.04
N TYR A 93 -3.29 -12.73 5.08
CA TYR A 93 -2.90 -11.56 5.89
C TYR A 93 -3.58 -10.27 5.43
N TRP A 94 -3.73 -10.06 4.13
CA TRP A 94 -4.49 -8.91 3.62
C TRP A 94 -5.96 -8.96 4.05
N ASP A 95 -6.57 -10.15 4.03
CA ASP A 95 -7.98 -10.33 4.32
C ASP A 95 -8.31 -10.35 5.82
N GLU A 96 -7.47 -10.98 6.63
CA GLU A 96 -7.71 -11.18 8.07
C GLU A 96 -7.02 -10.14 8.95
N CYS A 97 -6.02 -9.43 8.44
CA CYS A 97 -5.30 -8.41 9.19
C CYS A 97 -5.50 -7.01 8.60
N LEU A 98 -5.03 -6.76 7.37
CA LEU A 98 -5.02 -5.40 6.83
C LEU A 98 -6.43 -4.81 6.62
N LYS A 99 -7.37 -5.62 6.11
CA LYS A 99 -8.78 -5.20 5.97
C LYS A 99 -9.41 -4.83 7.32
N PRO A 100 -9.43 -5.71 8.35
CA PRO A 100 -9.95 -5.35 9.67
C PRO A 100 -9.25 -4.15 10.32
N LEU A 101 -7.92 -4.02 10.19
CA LEU A 101 -7.20 -2.86 10.74
C LEU A 101 -7.60 -1.56 10.03
N SER A 102 -7.81 -1.59 8.71
CA SER A 102 -8.29 -0.43 7.96
C SER A 102 -9.69 0.01 8.40
N GLN A 103 -10.57 -0.95 8.67
CA GLN A 103 -11.90 -0.69 9.22
C GLN A 103 -11.82 -0.13 10.64
N ARG A 104 -11.04 -0.77 11.52
CA ARG A 104 -10.92 -0.41 12.94
C ARG A 104 -10.34 0.99 13.14
N PHE A 105 -9.28 1.35 12.41
CA PHE A 105 -8.55 2.58 12.67
C PHE A 105 -8.98 3.76 11.80
N PHE A 106 -9.57 3.51 10.63
CA PHE A 106 -9.94 4.56 9.69
C PHE A 106 -11.41 4.55 9.29
N CYS A 107 -12.21 3.62 9.84
CA CYS A 107 -13.62 3.44 9.46
C CYS A 107 -13.79 3.15 7.95
N ALA A 108 -12.84 2.44 7.34
CA ALA A 108 -13.02 1.96 5.98
C ALA A 108 -14.28 1.08 5.91
N GLN A 109 -15.06 1.21 4.84
CA GLN A 109 -16.32 0.50 4.65
C GLN A 109 -16.29 -0.34 3.36
N ALA A 110 -17.40 -1.02 3.10
CA ALA A 110 -17.63 -1.71 1.84
C ALA A 110 -17.39 -0.77 0.64
N PRO A 111 -16.87 -1.30 -0.50
CA PRO A 111 -16.55 -2.71 -0.73
C PRO A 111 -15.19 -3.14 -0.16
N TYR A 112 -14.35 -2.22 0.29
CA TYR A 112 -12.92 -2.48 0.58
C TYR A 112 -12.66 -3.46 1.74
N THR A 113 -13.62 -3.57 2.66
CA THR A 113 -13.56 -4.46 3.82
C THR A 113 -14.21 -5.82 3.57
N GLU A 114 -14.87 -6.02 2.43
CA GLU A 114 -15.54 -7.29 2.13
C GLU A 114 -14.52 -8.38 1.80
N PRO A 115 -14.72 -9.65 2.22
CA PRO A 115 -13.83 -10.76 1.87
C PRO A 115 -13.67 -10.94 0.35
N SER A 116 -14.75 -10.71 -0.40
CA SER A 116 -14.80 -10.81 -1.86
C SER A 116 -13.94 -9.77 -2.59
N PHE A 117 -13.63 -8.64 -1.95
CA PHE A 117 -12.93 -7.54 -2.60
C PHE A 117 -11.42 -7.78 -2.66
N PRO A 118 -10.79 -7.81 -3.84
CA PRO A 118 -9.38 -8.15 -4.00
C PRO A 118 -8.47 -6.94 -3.67
N LEU A 119 -8.43 -6.54 -2.39
CA LEU A 119 -7.79 -5.30 -1.92
C LEU A 119 -6.31 -5.21 -2.31
N LYS A 120 -5.58 -6.32 -2.20
CA LYS A 120 -4.16 -6.41 -2.59
C LYS A 120 -3.95 -6.06 -4.06
N ASN A 121 -4.75 -6.66 -4.95
CA ASN A 121 -4.67 -6.39 -6.38
C ASN A 121 -5.14 -4.98 -6.72
N PHE A 122 -6.16 -4.48 -6.02
CA PHE A 122 -6.68 -3.13 -6.21
C PHE A 122 -5.58 -2.06 -6.05
N VAL A 123 -4.73 -2.17 -5.02
CA VAL A 123 -3.67 -1.19 -4.78
C VAL A 123 -2.34 -1.49 -5.47
N LEU A 124 -1.98 -2.77 -5.69
CA LEU A 124 -0.69 -3.13 -6.30
C LEU A 124 -0.73 -3.26 -7.82
N ARG A 125 -1.91 -3.49 -8.40
CA ARG A 125 -2.08 -3.69 -9.86
C ARG A 125 -3.05 -2.69 -10.48
N GLY A 126 -3.67 -1.83 -9.66
CA GLY A 126 -4.70 -0.89 -10.07
C GLY A 126 -6.06 -1.55 -10.28
N PHE A 127 -7.13 -0.75 -10.21
CA PHE A 127 -8.47 -1.19 -10.56
C PHE A 127 -8.58 -1.45 -12.06
N ARG A 128 -9.15 -2.61 -12.44
CA ARG A 128 -9.64 -2.87 -13.80
C ARG A 128 -11.17 -2.82 -13.75
N PRO A 129 -11.83 -1.82 -14.34
CA PRO A 129 -13.29 -1.79 -14.41
C PRO A 129 -13.79 -3.06 -15.09
N ARG A 130 -14.69 -3.79 -14.43
CA ARG A 130 -15.42 -4.90 -15.07
C ARG A 130 -16.49 -4.29 -15.98
N GLY A 131 -16.08 -3.93 -17.20
CA GLY A 131 -16.93 -3.35 -18.25
C GLY A 131 -16.37 -3.47 -19.67
N ALA A 132 -15.08 -3.77 -19.84
CA ALA A 132 -14.53 -4.18 -21.14
C ALA A 132 -14.90 -5.65 -21.39
N SER A 133 -16.06 -5.87 -22.00
CA SER A 133 -16.57 -7.19 -22.39
C SER A 133 -15.51 -8.02 -23.11
N ARG A 134 -15.36 -9.26 -22.63
CA ARG A 134 -14.84 -10.40 -23.37
C ARG A 134 -15.48 -10.44 -24.77
N GLY A 135 -14.68 -10.19 -25.79
CA GLY A 135 -15.00 -10.49 -27.18
C GLY A 135 -13.72 -10.74 -27.94
N GLY A 136 -13.47 -12.00 -28.30
CA GLY A 136 -12.55 -12.36 -29.37
C GLY A 136 -11.07 -12.42 -28.99
N ILE A 137 -10.47 -13.54 -29.35
CA ILE A 137 -9.04 -13.71 -29.54
C ILE A 137 -8.57 -12.65 -30.54
N GLU A 138 -7.81 -11.65 -30.07
CA GLU A 138 -6.69 -11.04 -30.79
C GLU A 138 -5.95 -10.11 -29.82
N GLU A 139 -4.68 -10.41 -29.57
CA GLU A 139 -3.72 -9.52 -28.94
C GLU A 139 -3.56 -8.25 -29.80
N ARG A 140 -4.45 -7.28 -29.64
CA ARG A 140 -4.15 -5.91 -30.06
C ARG A 140 -3.37 -5.20 -28.97
N LYS A 141 -2.10 -4.97 -29.30
CA LYS A 141 -1.18 -4.04 -28.65
C LYS A 141 -1.77 -2.62 -28.62
N GLU A 142 -2.62 -2.33 -27.65
CA GLU A 142 -2.92 -0.96 -27.23
C GLU A 142 -2.31 -0.74 -25.84
N GLY A 143 -0.98 -0.82 -25.79
CA GLY A 143 -0.19 -0.45 -24.62
C GLY A 143 0.03 1.06 -24.62
N GLY A 144 -0.53 1.79 -23.66
CA GLY A 144 -0.30 3.23 -23.59
C GLY A 144 -0.59 3.87 -22.25
N SER A 145 -1.84 3.86 -21.79
CA SER A 145 -2.30 4.69 -20.66
C SER A 145 -2.73 3.88 -19.44
N GLU A 146 -3.48 2.79 -19.63
CA GLU A 146 -4.08 2.04 -18.52
C GLU A 146 -3.05 1.27 -17.68
N GLY A 147 -2.05 0.66 -18.32
CA GLY A 147 -0.93 0.04 -17.62
C GLY A 147 -0.09 1.05 -16.83
N LYS A 148 -0.02 2.30 -17.28
CA LYS A 148 0.69 3.38 -16.58
C LYS A 148 -0.04 3.81 -15.32
N PHE A 149 -1.37 3.83 -15.35
CA PHE A 149 -2.20 4.22 -14.21
C PHE A 149 -2.06 3.25 -13.02
N GLY A 150 -2.22 1.95 -13.26
CA GLY A 150 -2.04 0.94 -12.21
C GLY A 150 -0.62 0.96 -11.63
N THR A 151 0.37 1.19 -12.48
CA THR A 151 1.78 1.35 -12.07
C THR A 151 1.98 2.59 -11.21
N ALA A 152 1.34 3.72 -11.53
CA ALA A 152 1.44 4.96 -10.76
C ALA A 152 0.82 4.85 -9.36
N ILE A 153 -0.32 4.18 -9.22
CA ILE A 153 -0.94 3.91 -7.91
C ILE A 153 -0.02 3.03 -7.06
N ALA A 154 0.50 1.95 -7.64
CA ALA A 154 1.39 1.04 -6.94
C ALA A 154 2.70 1.75 -6.53
N GLU A 155 3.29 2.55 -7.42
CA GLU A 155 4.46 3.37 -7.12
C GLU A 155 4.17 4.36 -5.99
N TYR A 156 3.04 5.08 -6.05
CA TYR A 156 2.63 5.98 -4.98
C TYR A 156 2.52 5.23 -3.65
N PHE A 157 1.83 4.09 -3.63
CA PHE A 157 1.63 3.29 -2.44
C PHE A 157 2.95 2.83 -1.79
N ILE A 158 3.87 2.30 -2.60
CA ILE A 158 5.17 1.83 -2.13
C ILE A 158 5.99 2.99 -1.56
N ARG A 159 6.11 4.11 -2.30
CA ARG A 159 6.79 5.31 -1.83
C ARG A 159 6.15 5.85 -0.56
N ARG A 160 4.83 5.75 -0.45
CA ARG A 160 4.08 6.24 0.70
C ARG A 160 4.35 5.42 1.96
N ILE A 161 4.42 4.09 1.85
CA ILE A 161 4.85 3.23 2.96
C ILE A 161 6.23 3.66 3.45
N GLY A 162 7.20 3.79 2.55
CA GLY A 162 8.57 4.21 2.88
C GLY A 162 8.61 5.56 3.60
N SER A 163 7.97 6.57 3.01
CA SER A 163 7.88 7.92 3.60
C SER A 163 7.25 7.92 4.99
N LEU A 164 6.18 7.15 5.20
CA LEU A 164 5.48 7.11 6.48
C LEU A 164 6.24 6.33 7.55
N ALA A 165 6.93 5.26 7.15
CA ALA A 165 7.73 4.41 8.04
C ALA A 165 9.15 4.95 8.28
N ALA A 166 9.49 6.12 7.74
CA ALA A 166 10.85 6.68 7.76
C ALA A 166 11.91 5.68 7.21
N VAL A 167 11.48 4.83 6.27
CA VAL A 167 12.32 3.88 5.55
C VAL A 167 12.62 4.49 4.19
N GLN A 168 13.89 4.80 3.92
CA GLN A 168 14.27 5.33 2.62
C GLN A 168 14.22 4.22 1.57
N LEU A 169 13.12 4.19 0.81
CA LEU A 169 12.95 3.29 -0.33
C LEU A 169 13.45 4.00 -1.59
N SER A 170 14.55 3.50 -2.13
CA SER A 170 15.12 4.02 -3.37
C SER A 170 14.20 3.78 -4.56
N GLY A 171 14.43 4.51 -5.67
CA GLY A 171 13.75 4.21 -6.94
C GLY A 171 13.97 2.75 -7.39
N LEU A 172 15.11 2.15 -7.02
CA LEU A 172 15.42 0.75 -7.29
C LEU A 172 14.50 -0.20 -6.51
N VAL A 173 14.20 0.10 -5.24
CA VAL A 173 13.24 -0.68 -4.42
C VAL A 173 11.86 -0.68 -5.05
N VAL A 174 11.37 0.50 -5.43
CA VAL A 174 10.07 0.64 -6.09
C VAL A 174 10.04 -0.19 -7.37
N ALA A 175 11.07 -0.07 -8.21
CA ALA A 175 11.18 -0.84 -9.44
C ALA A 175 11.27 -2.36 -9.20
N LYS A 176 11.90 -2.81 -8.10
CA LYS A 176 11.94 -4.22 -7.72
C LYS A 176 10.56 -4.74 -7.30
N VAL A 177 9.86 -4.02 -6.44
CA VAL A 177 8.50 -4.40 -6.00
C VAL A 177 7.55 -4.47 -7.20
N LEU A 178 7.57 -3.46 -8.07
CA LEU A 178 6.74 -3.45 -9.29
C LEU A 178 7.05 -4.64 -10.21
N ARG A 179 8.32 -5.07 -10.29
CA ARG A 179 8.76 -6.25 -11.04
C ARG A 179 8.63 -7.56 -10.27
N GLN A 180 8.04 -7.55 -9.07
CA GLN A 180 7.90 -8.72 -8.20
C GLN A 180 9.26 -9.39 -7.87
N GLN A 181 10.31 -8.59 -7.76
CA GLN A 181 11.66 -9.04 -7.41
C GLN A 181 11.90 -8.90 -5.91
N ARG A 182 12.37 -9.96 -5.27
CA ARG A 182 12.68 -9.94 -3.84
C ARG A 182 13.65 -8.81 -3.48
N LEU A 183 13.29 -8.11 -2.42
CA LEU A 183 14.14 -7.12 -1.76
C LEU A 183 15.18 -7.83 -0.89
N ASN A 184 16.36 -7.24 -0.79
CA ASN A 184 17.41 -7.64 0.13
C ASN A 184 17.74 -6.49 1.09
N MET A 185 18.57 -6.76 2.10
CA MET A 185 18.89 -5.80 3.17
C MET A 185 19.59 -4.53 2.67
N TRP A 186 20.31 -4.62 1.56
CA TRP A 186 21.05 -3.50 0.94
C TRP A 186 20.16 -2.59 0.10
N ASP A 187 18.94 -3.04 -0.19
CA ASP A 187 17.97 -2.22 -0.93
C ASP A 187 17.39 -1.08 -0.07
N LEU A 188 17.51 -1.17 1.26
CA LEU A 188 17.15 -0.08 2.17
C LEU A 188 18.35 0.87 2.34
N GLU A 189 18.26 2.08 1.76
CA GLU A 189 19.36 3.05 1.77
C GLU A 189 19.63 3.64 3.16
N GLY A 190 18.62 3.65 4.05
CA GLY A 190 18.78 4.07 5.43
C GLY A 190 17.49 3.95 6.24
N PHE A 191 17.66 3.78 7.56
CA PHE A 191 16.64 4.08 8.55
C PHE A 191 16.97 5.45 9.12
N SER A 192 16.11 6.45 8.89
CA SER A 192 16.18 7.63 9.72
C SER A 192 15.67 7.19 11.09
N GLU A 193 16.55 7.12 12.10
CA GLU A 193 16.18 6.94 13.51
C GLU A 193 15.25 8.09 13.95
N GLN A 194 13.99 8.00 13.58
CA GLN A 194 12.90 8.74 14.19
C GLN A 194 12.02 7.74 14.95
N VAL A 195 12.67 6.90 15.75
CA VAL A 195 12.02 6.27 16.89
C VAL A 195 12.25 7.23 18.06
N LYS A 196 11.38 8.24 18.16
CA LYS A 196 11.19 8.99 19.40
C LYS A 196 10.08 8.32 20.20
#